data_AF-A0A960RLV6-F1
#
_entry.id   AF-A0A960RLV6-F1
#
_cell.length_a   1.000
_cell.length_b   1.000
_cell.length_c   1.000
_cell.angle_alpha   90.00
_cell.angle_beta   90.00
_cell.angle_gamma   90.00
#
_symmetry.space_group_name_H-M   'P 1'
#
loop_
_entity.id
_entity.type
_entity.pdbx_description
1 polymer ?
#
loop_
_entity_poly.entity_id
_entity_poly.type
_entity_poly.pdbx_seq_one_letter_code
_entity_poly.pdbx_strand_id
1 'polypeptide(L)'
;MEKTLDYALQPALVLGAAYLMGNTLAERSFAYKVALGGLLGKRVIHYSYPELDKKNALIAETIFLTYAAFYSAQHVRRYRPDLNWSIKKSGVICSAQWGLSAILSTRRELNNQVPAAGYAYVFDLSRGRASINDLLATIERISGQVAKKSFINDLSCKEKNSLRDWFARLEICRDFERNRQGFCKQIVRFLNQADDDPNFRKEFLGVVDGAAESCGDRVALSIIHIGIRWKLTQIDHSDLPALAEFLKKGVYAIDLLEKIARQNHGAEGDEIENYLAYPVKLKERLKLPIIIDFMIYGSDATESNIDDACKTVNDAINNPDTFHAFLIEDRTWVAALEAKYKTEIEVITNKRYEIYENQGEAAANDHYRNGLLDLTRRALP
;
A
#
# COMPACT_ATOMS: atom_id res chain seq x y z
N MET A 1 -5.06 -17.23 54.59
CA MET A 1 -4.43 -17.44 53.27
C MET A 1 -4.70 -16.20 52.43
N GLU A 2 -4.22 -15.07 52.94
CA GLU A 2 -4.40 -13.70 52.47
C GLU A 2 -3.09 -13.02 52.87
N LYS A 3 -2.15 -12.79 51.94
CA LYS A 3 -0.98 -11.88 52.11
C LYS A 3 0.02 -11.85 50.93
N THR A 4 -0.34 -12.26 49.72
CA THR A 4 0.63 -12.29 48.59
C THR A 4 0.19 -11.51 47.35
N LEU A 5 -0.77 -10.58 47.45
CA LEU A 5 -1.25 -9.80 46.29
C LEU A 5 -0.84 -8.31 46.26
N ASP A 6 -0.02 -7.82 47.19
CA ASP A 6 0.28 -6.37 47.31
C ASP A 6 1.58 -5.89 46.62
N TYR A 7 2.45 -6.79 46.17
CA TYR A 7 3.80 -6.39 45.72
C TYR A 7 3.93 -6.01 44.23
N ALA A 8 2.91 -6.26 43.39
CA ALA A 8 2.98 -5.98 41.95
C ALA A 8 2.22 -4.72 41.49
N LEU A 9 1.25 -4.25 42.29
CA LEU A 9 0.48 -3.03 41.98
C LEU A 9 1.20 -1.74 42.41
N GLN A 10 2.02 -1.81 43.47
CA GLN A 10 2.75 -0.64 43.97
C GLN A 10 3.83 -0.11 43.01
N PRO A 11 4.67 -0.94 42.35
CA PRO A 11 5.73 -0.41 41.50
C PRO A 11 5.20 0.39 40.32
N ALA A 12 4.13 -0.07 39.66
CA ALA A 12 3.56 0.58 38.47
C ALA A 12 2.82 1.89 38.77
N LEU A 13 2.11 1.97 39.90
CA LEU A 13 1.44 3.20 40.36
C LEU A 13 2.45 4.23 40.91
N VAL A 14 3.47 3.76 41.63
CA VAL A 14 4.59 4.60 42.10
C VAL A 14 5.43 5.10 40.91
N LEU A 15 5.59 4.28 39.86
CA LEU A 15 6.25 4.63 38.59
C LEU A 15 5.52 5.75 37.84
N GLY A 16 4.20 5.66 37.71
CA GLY A 16 3.38 6.71 37.11
C GLY A 16 3.43 8.01 37.90
N ALA A 17 3.36 7.92 39.24
CA ALA A 17 3.43 9.10 40.12
C ALA A 17 4.82 9.77 40.12
N ALA A 18 5.91 8.99 40.19
CA ALA A 18 7.27 9.53 40.19
C ALA A 18 7.66 10.16 38.85
N TYR A 19 7.17 9.61 37.72
CA TYR A 19 7.37 10.20 36.40
C TYR A 19 6.63 11.54 36.24
N LEU A 20 5.40 11.63 36.78
CA LEU A 20 4.59 12.86 36.75
C LEU A 20 5.12 13.96 37.68
N MET A 21 5.85 13.60 38.74
CA MET A 21 6.40 14.57 39.70
C MET A 21 7.77 15.14 39.30
N GLY A 22 8.43 14.60 38.26
CA GLY A 22 9.67 15.16 37.72
C GLY A 22 9.39 16.40 36.86
N ASN A 23 9.92 17.55 37.27
CA ASN A 23 9.72 18.82 36.56
C ASN A 23 10.70 18.99 35.38
N THR A 24 11.76 18.18 35.35
CA THR A 24 12.77 18.20 34.28
C THR A 24 13.00 16.82 33.66
N LEU A 25 13.48 16.81 32.41
CA LEU A 25 13.74 15.58 31.65
C LEU A 25 14.80 14.68 32.34
N ALA A 26 15.76 15.29 33.04
CA ALA A 26 16.80 14.58 33.78
C ALA A 26 16.23 13.84 35.00
N GLU A 27 15.28 14.45 35.73
CA GLU A 27 14.61 13.82 36.88
C GLU A 27 13.75 12.63 36.46
N ARG A 28 13.05 12.75 35.33
CA ARG A 28 12.25 11.65 34.76
C ARG A 28 13.13 10.49 34.28
N SER A 29 14.29 10.80 33.68
CA SER A 29 15.29 9.81 33.25
C SER A 29 15.97 9.10 34.43
N PHE A 30 16.21 9.81 35.54
CA PHE A 30 16.73 9.22 36.78
C PHE A 30 15.71 8.27 37.44
N ALA A 31 14.44 8.69 37.55
CA ALA A 31 13.36 7.84 38.05
C ALA A 31 13.21 6.55 37.21
N TYR A 32 13.36 6.66 35.88
CA TYR A 32 13.38 5.52 34.95
C TYR A 32 14.53 4.54 35.24
N LYS A 33 15.76 5.01 35.44
CA LYS A 33 16.93 4.16 35.71
C LYS A 33 16.82 3.40 37.04
N VAL A 34 16.30 4.05 38.08
CA VAL A 34 16.10 3.43 39.41
C VAL A 34 15.03 2.35 39.34
N ALA A 35 13.94 2.59 38.62
CA ALA A 35 12.84 1.64 38.52
C ALA A 35 13.15 0.42 37.64
N LEU A 36 13.89 0.58 36.55
CA LEU A 36 14.31 -0.54 35.71
C LEU A 36 15.29 -1.47 36.44
N GLY A 37 16.17 -0.91 37.28
CA GLY A 37 17.06 -1.68 38.15
C GLY A 37 16.32 -2.48 39.22
N GLY A 38 15.22 -1.93 39.75
CA GLY A 38 14.35 -2.63 40.72
C GLY A 38 13.53 -3.76 40.10
N LEU A 39 12.98 -3.57 38.90
CA LEU A 39 12.15 -4.56 38.19
C LEU A 39 12.93 -5.77 37.67
N LEU A 40 14.21 -5.59 37.33
CA LEU A 40 15.06 -6.65 36.77
C LEU A 40 15.91 -7.39 37.81
N GLY A 41 15.79 -7.04 39.11
CA GLY A 41 16.46 -7.73 40.21
C GLY A 41 18.00 -7.71 40.15
N LYS A 42 18.60 -6.81 39.36
CA LYS A 42 20.07 -6.70 39.21
C LYS A 42 20.54 -5.35 39.75
N ARG A 43 21.66 -5.35 40.48
CA ARG A 43 22.38 -4.14 40.90
C ARG A 43 22.53 -3.22 39.70
N VAL A 44 22.17 -1.95 39.90
CA VAL A 44 22.27 -0.85 38.93
C VAL A 44 23.65 -0.89 38.27
N ILE A 45 23.71 -1.38 37.03
CA ILE A 45 24.89 -1.23 36.19
C ILE A 45 24.79 0.19 35.61
N HIS A 46 25.72 1.06 36.00
CA HIS A 46 25.85 2.40 35.45
C HIS A 46 26.22 2.30 33.97
N TYR A 47 25.23 2.29 33.09
CA TYR A 47 25.43 2.67 31.70
C TYR A 47 25.31 4.18 31.60
N SER A 48 26.46 4.85 31.46
CA SER A 48 26.53 6.23 31.01
C SER A 48 26.24 6.27 29.51
N TYR A 49 24.99 6.52 29.15
CA TYR A 49 24.66 7.05 27.82
C TYR A 49 24.69 8.58 27.93
N PRO A 50 25.63 9.27 27.26
CA PRO A 50 25.55 10.70 27.10
C PRO A 50 24.41 11.03 26.12
N GLU A 51 23.57 11.98 26.52
CA GLU A 51 22.62 12.73 25.70
C GLU A 51 21.71 11.89 24.76
N LEU A 52 20.66 11.31 25.32
CA LEU A 52 19.44 11.10 24.55
C LEU A 52 18.86 12.47 24.21
N ASP A 53 19.01 12.89 22.95
CA ASP A 53 18.33 14.07 22.43
C ASP A 53 16.80 13.94 22.69
N LYS A 54 16.12 15.07 22.90
CA LYS A 54 14.68 15.16 23.21
C LYS A 54 13.80 14.26 22.33
N LYS A 55 14.18 14.06 21.05
CA LYS A 55 13.53 13.19 20.08
C LYS A 55 13.54 11.72 20.51
N ASN A 56 14.70 11.20 20.92
CA ASN A 56 14.83 9.80 21.33
C ASN A 56 14.16 9.54 22.69
N ALA A 57 14.12 10.55 23.56
CA ALA A 57 13.36 10.50 24.81
C ALA A 57 11.84 10.40 24.56
N LEU A 58 11.31 11.17 23.61
CA LEU A 58 9.88 11.20 23.26
C LEU A 58 9.43 9.93 22.52
N ILE A 59 10.28 9.36 21.67
CA ILE A 59 10.06 8.06 21.03
C ILE A 59 10.02 6.95 22.08
N ALA A 60 10.98 6.93 23.01
CA ALA A 60 11.00 5.96 24.11
C ALA A 60 9.76 6.09 25.01
N GLU A 61 9.31 7.31 25.30
CA GLU A 61 8.08 7.58 26.07
C GLU A 61 6.82 7.08 25.35
N THR A 62 6.72 7.30 24.03
CA THR A 62 5.58 6.84 23.23
C THR A 62 5.52 5.31 23.13
N ILE A 63 6.66 4.66 22.92
CA ILE A 63 6.77 3.19 22.91
C ILE A 63 6.37 2.64 24.30
N PHE A 64 6.86 3.27 25.37
CA PHE A 64 6.57 2.84 26.74
C PHE A 64 5.08 2.97 27.10
N LEU A 65 4.44 4.11 26.80
CA LEU A 65 3.00 4.29 27.05
C LEU A 65 2.15 3.29 26.26
N THR A 66 2.55 3.00 25.03
CA THR A 66 1.89 1.98 24.18
C THR A 66 2.05 0.58 24.77
N TYR A 67 3.25 0.22 25.22
CA TYR A 67 3.54 -1.09 25.82
C TYR A 67 2.85 -1.24 27.19
N ALA A 68 2.83 -0.19 28.02
CA ALA A 68 2.17 -0.17 29.31
C ALA A 68 0.65 -0.34 29.15
N ALA A 69 0.03 0.41 28.22
CA ALA A 69 -1.40 0.26 27.92
C ALA A 69 -1.75 -1.16 27.43
N PHE A 70 -0.89 -1.75 26.59
CA PHE A 70 -1.05 -3.13 26.11
C PHE A 70 -0.94 -4.16 27.24
N TYR A 71 0.08 -4.04 28.10
CA TYR A 71 0.29 -4.97 29.20
C TYR A 71 -0.84 -4.88 30.24
N SER A 72 -1.30 -3.67 30.57
CA SER A 72 -2.45 -3.47 31.46
C SER A 72 -3.74 -4.09 30.90
N ALA A 73 -3.99 -3.96 29.59
CA ALA A 73 -5.15 -4.57 28.95
C ALA A 73 -5.11 -6.11 28.92
N GLN A 74 -3.93 -6.69 28.65
CA GLN A 74 -3.69 -8.14 28.70
C GLN A 74 -3.84 -8.69 30.12
N HIS A 75 -3.33 -7.97 31.12
CA HIS A 75 -3.35 -8.39 32.53
C HIS A 75 -4.76 -8.37 33.13
N VAL A 76 -5.54 -7.31 32.87
CA VAL A 76 -6.95 -7.23 33.30
C VAL A 76 -7.79 -8.36 32.70
N ARG A 77 -7.51 -8.75 31.45
CA ARG A 77 -8.21 -9.85 30.78
C ARG A 77 -7.88 -11.23 31.35
N ARG A 78 -6.63 -11.43 31.77
CA ARG A 78 -6.13 -12.74 32.25
C ARG A 78 -6.41 -12.99 33.74
N TYR A 79 -6.46 -11.94 34.56
CA TYR A 79 -6.50 -12.10 36.02
C TYR A 79 -7.75 -11.50 36.69
N ARG A 80 -8.64 -10.82 35.95
CA ARG A 80 -9.94 -10.30 36.44
C ARG A 80 -11.10 -10.55 35.46
N PRO A 81 -11.43 -11.83 35.19
CA PRO A 81 -12.51 -12.18 34.26
C PRO A 81 -13.89 -11.70 34.75
N ASP A 82 -14.06 -11.49 36.05
CA ASP A 82 -15.26 -11.08 36.78
C ASP A 82 -15.71 -9.62 36.57
N LEU A 83 -14.84 -8.74 36.06
CA LEU A 83 -15.21 -7.33 35.82
C LEU A 83 -16.22 -7.15 34.68
N ASN A 84 -17.26 -6.35 34.94
CA ASN A 84 -18.39 -6.07 34.04
C ASN A 84 -17.93 -5.46 32.70
N TRP A 85 -18.56 -5.90 31.59
CA TRP A 85 -18.13 -5.60 30.22
C TRP A 85 -18.12 -4.09 29.90
N SER A 86 -19.02 -3.30 30.47
CA SER A 86 -19.05 -1.85 30.25
C SER A 86 -17.84 -1.13 30.85
N ILE A 87 -17.34 -1.59 32.00
CA ILE A 87 -16.15 -1.01 32.67
C ILE A 87 -14.87 -1.40 31.91
N LYS A 88 -14.78 -2.65 31.41
CA LYS A 88 -13.69 -3.09 30.52
C LYS A 88 -13.66 -2.27 29.22
N LYS A 89 -14.82 -1.94 28.66
CA LYS A 89 -14.95 -1.15 27.44
C LYS A 89 -14.55 0.31 27.66
N SER A 90 -15.00 0.95 28.74
CA SER A 90 -14.67 2.35 29.05
C SER A 90 -13.21 2.55 29.41
N GLY A 91 -12.61 1.66 30.20
CA GLY A 91 -11.18 1.76 30.57
C GLY A 91 -10.23 1.57 29.38
N VAL A 92 -10.50 0.57 28.53
CA VAL A 92 -9.69 0.33 27.32
C VAL A 92 -9.90 1.42 26.26
N ILE A 93 -11.13 1.93 26.11
CA ILE A 93 -11.42 3.04 25.18
C ILE A 93 -10.79 4.34 25.67
N CYS A 94 -10.85 4.67 26.97
CA CYS A 94 -10.20 5.86 27.51
C CYS A 94 -8.67 5.79 27.37
N SER A 95 -8.05 4.66 27.70
CA SER A 95 -6.60 4.50 27.53
C SER A 95 -6.17 4.54 26.07
N ALA A 96 -6.98 3.98 25.16
CA ALA A 96 -6.72 4.05 23.71
C ALA A 96 -6.97 5.45 23.15
N GLN A 97 -8.01 6.16 23.58
CA GLN A 97 -8.27 7.56 23.18
C GLN A 97 -7.20 8.50 23.70
N TRP A 98 -6.71 8.30 24.93
CA TRP A 98 -5.61 9.08 25.49
C TRP A 98 -4.29 8.79 24.78
N GLY A 99 -4.00 7.51 24.50
CA GLY A 99 -2.87 7.13 23.66
C GLY A 99 -2.95 7.72 22.27
N LEU A 100 -4.13 7.70 21.63
CA LEU A 100 -4.35 8.28 20.31
C LEU A 100 -4.24 9.81 20.34
N SER A 101 -4.79 10.49 21.35
CA SER A 101 -4.67 11.95 21.51
C SER A 101 -3.23 12.38 21.77
N ALA A 102 -2.46 11.63 22.58
CA ALA A 102 -1.05 11.87 22.78
C ALA A 102 -0.25 11.63 21.48
N ILE A 103 -0.53 10.54 20.75
CA ILE A 103 0.09 10.26 19.45
C ILE A 103 -0.26 11.35 18.43
N LEU A 104 -1.50 11.87 18.42
CA LEU A 104 -1.93 12.93 17.52
C LEU A 104 -1.43 14.33 17.91
N SER A 105 -1.22 14.63 19.20
CA SER A 105 -0.56 15.87 19.62
C SER A 105 0.93 15.83 19.29
N THR A 106 1.58 14.68 19.51
CA THR A 106 2.96 14.42 19.13
C THR A 106 3.14 14.42 17.61
N ARG A 107 2.15 13.96 16.83
CA ARG A 107 2.10 14.10 15.36
C ARG A 107 2.07 15.57 14.90
N ARG A 108 1.40 16.44 15.66
CA ARG A 108 1.31 17.87 15.35
C ARG A 108 2.62 18.60 15.65
N GLU A 109 3.42 18.10 16.60
CA GLU A 109 4.73 18.64 16.97
C GLU A 109 5.91 18.05 16.15
N LEU A 110 5.81 16.80 15.68
CA LEU A 110 6.91 16.07 15.00
C LEU A 110 6.80 16.00 13.48
N ASN A 111 6.15 16.98 12.83
CA ASN A 111 6.02 17.04 11.37
C ASN A 111 7.40 16.79 10.70
N ASN A 112 7.55 15.60 10.09
CA ASN A 112 8.68 15.07 9.31
C ASN A 112 9.81 14.28 10.01
N GLN A 113 9.69 13.75 11.24
CA GLN A 113 10.87 13.14 11.90
C GLN A 113 10.73 11.78 12.64
N VAL A 114 9.61 11.06 12.52
CA VAL A 114 9.45 9.72 13.12
C VAL A 114 9.35 8.65 12.02
N PRO A 115 10.11 7.53 12.10
CA PRO A 115 10.07 6.47 11.07
C PRO A 115 8.67 5.86 10.90
N ALA A 116 8.27 5.61 9.65
CA ALA A 116 6.96 5.11 9.26
C ALA A 116 6.55 3.78 9.95
N ALA A 117 7.52 2.95 10.32
CA ALA A 117 7.31 1.62 10.90
C ALA A 117 6.53 1.62 12.24
N GLY A 118 6.67 2.66 13.07
CA GLY A 118 5.98 2.73 14.36
C GLY A 118 4.47 3.02 14.26
N TYR A 119 4.06 3.76 13.22
CA TYR A 119 2.67 4.14 13.01
C TYR A 119 1.84 3.04 12.35
N ALA A 120 2.46 2.28 11.43
CA ALA A 120 1.83 1.12 10.80
C ALA A 120 1.35 0.09 11.84
N TYR A 121 2.15 -0.16 12.89
CA TYR A 121 1.85 -1.19 13.89
C TYR A 121 0.65 -0.85 14.79
N VAL A 122 0.46 0.43 15.16
CA VAL A 122 -0.66 0.85 16.02
C VAL A 122 -1.95 1.02 15.21
N PHE A 123 -1.87 1.45 13.95
CA PHE A 123 -3.02 1.51 13.05
C PHE A 123 -3.60 0.11 12.76
N ASP A 124 -2.74 -0.88 12.51
CA ASP A 124 -3.14 -2.28 12.27
C ASP A 124 -3.95 -2.87 13.45
N LEU A 125 -3.58 -2.52 14.68
CA LEU A 125 -4.18 -3.08 15.90
C LEU A 125 -5.58 -2.53 16.24
N SER A 126 -5.93 -1.33 15.78
CA SER A 126 -7.23 -0.71 16.08
C SER A 126 -8.33 -1.10 15.09
N ARG A 127 -7.97 -1.42 13.83
CA ARG A 127 -8.91 -1.78 12.75
C ARG A 127 -8.87 -3.22 12.29
N GLY A 128 -7.93 -4.04 12.76
CA GLY A 128 -7.95 -5.49 12.57
C GLY A 128 -9.22 -6.23 13.06
N ARG A 129 -10.23 -5.50 13.58
CA ARG A 129 -11.55 -6.02 13.98
C ARG A 129 -12.72 -5.58 13.10
N ALA A 130 -12.54 -4.61 12.20
CA ALA A 130 -13.63 -4.18 11.31
C ALA A 130 -13.90 -5.27 10.27
N SER A 131 -15.16 -5.64 10.09
CA SER A 131 -15.53 -6.57 9.02
C SER A 131 -15.44 -5.87 7.67
N ILE A 132 -15.32 -6.65 6.58
CA ILE A 132 -15.41 -6.12 5.20
C ILE A 132 -16.68 -5.27 5.05
N ASN A 133 -17.80 -5.73 5.62
CA ASN A 133 -19.08 -5.03 5.53
C ASN A 133 -19.05 -3.66 6.23
N ASP A 134 -18.37 -3.54 7.38
CA ASP A 134 -18.24 -2.25 8.09
C ASP A 134 -17.38 -1.25 7.29
N LEU A 135 -16.27 -1.74 6.74
CA LEU A 135 -15.37 -0.94 5.91
C LEU A 135 -16.07 -0.50 4.62
N LEU A 136 -16.78 -1.41 3.97
CA LEU A 136 -17.52 -1.13 2.75
C LEU A 136 -18.69 -0.18 2.98
N ALA A 137 -19.45 -0.36 4.07
CA ALA A 137 -20.51 0.58 4.45
C ALA A 137 -19.95 2.00 4.67
N THR A 138 -18.73 2.11 5.20
CA THR A 138 -18.04 3.40 5.33
C THR A 138 -17.73 4.00 3.96
N ILE A 139 -17.19 3.21 3.02
CA ILE A 139 -16.90 3.64 1.64
C ILE A 139 -18.18 4.08 0.93
N GLU A 140 -19.26 3.28 1.01
CA GLU A 140 -20.57 3.56 0.40
C GLU A 140 -21.19 4.85 0.96
N ARG A 141 -21.13 5.03 2.27
CA ARG A 141 -21.61 6.25 2.94
C ARG A 141 -20.85 7.50 2.49
N ILE A 142 -19.53 7.40 2.35
CA ILE A 142 -18.69 8.52 1.91
C ILE A 142 -18.91 8.82 0.43
N SER A 143 -18.98 7.80 -0.42
CA SER A 143 -19.15 7.96 -1.86
C SER A 143 -20.56 8.46 -2.21
N GLY A 144 -21.56 8.12 -1.39
CA GLY A 144 -22.98 8.29 -1.70
C GLY A 144 -23.49 7.27 -2.72
N GLN A 145 -22.79 6.15 -2.89
CA GLN A 145 -23.10 5.10 -3.87
C GLN A 145 -23.07 3.73 -3.19
N VAL A 146 -24.00 2.86 -3.57
CA VAL A 146 -24.01 1.46 -3.12
C VAL A 146 -23.13 0.64 -4.06
N ALA A 147 -22.21 -0.15 -3.50
CA ALA A 147 -21.37 -1.03 -4.28
C ALA A 147 -22.08 -2.36 -4.55
N LYS A 148 -21.99 -2.85 -5.78
CA LYS A 148 -22.23 -4.26 -6.06
C LYS A 148 -21.14 -5.07 -5.35
N LYS A 149 -21.55 -6.12 -4.67
CA LYS A 149 -20.71 -6.90 -3.76
C LYS A 149 -21.12 -8.36 -3.68
N SER A 150 -21.84 -8.85 -4.69
CA SER A 150 -22.30 -10.23 -4.73
C SER A 150 -21.10 -11.18 -4.76
N PHE A 151 -20.06 -10.82 -5.52
CA PHE A 151 -18.83 -11.60 -5.64
C PHE A 151 -18.08 -11.80 -4.32
N ILE A 152 -18.24 -10.90 -3.35
CA ILE A 152 -17.53 -10.98 -2.06
C ILE A 152 -17.93 -12.23 -1.29
N ASN A 153 -19.17 -12.71 -1.46
CA ASN A 153 -19.66 -13.91 -0.79
C ASN A 153 -18.89 -15.17 -1.23
N ASP A 154 -18.52 -15.22 -2.52
CA ASP A 154 -17.89 -16.38 -3.15
C ASP A 154 -16.36 -16.43 -2.95
N LEU A 155 -15.78 -15.37 -2.38
CA LEU A 155 -14.34 -15.30 -2.13
C LEU A 155 -13.90 -16.32 -1.08
N SER A 156 -12.69 -16.86 -1.27
CA SER A 156 -11.99 -17.67 -0.28
C SER A 156 -11.66 -16.86 0.98
N CYS A 157 -11.32 -17.55 2.08
CA CYS A 157 -10.89 -16.88 3.31
C CYS A 157 -9.65 -16.01 3.09
N LYS A 158 -8.70 -16.44 2.24
CA LYS A 158 -7.50 -15.66 1.93
C LYS A 158 -7.89 -14.36 1.23
N GLU A 159 -8.66 -14.44 0.15
CA GLU A 159 -9.07 -13.27 -0.64
C GLU A 159 -9.91 -12.29 0.19
N LYS A 160 -10.80 -12.80 1.06
CA LYS A 160 -11.55 -11.96 2.02
C LYS A 160 -10.62 -11.20 2.95
N ASN A 161 -9.59 -11.85 3.49
CA ASN A 161 -8.62 -11.20 4.36
C ASN A 161 -7.81 -10.13 3.61
N SER A 162 -7.28 -10.46 2.44
CA SER A 162 -6.53 -9.50 1.61
C SER A 162 -7.38 -8.28 1.24
N LEU A 163 -8.64 -8.49 0.83
CA LEU A 163 -9.58 -7.41 0.52
C LEU A 163 -9.93 -6.56 1.74
N ARG A 164 -10.15 -7.18 2.90
CA ARG A 164 -10.38 -6.48 4.17
C ARG A 164 -9.19 -5.58 4.51
N ASP A 165 -7.98 -6.13 4.42
CA ASP A 165 -6.76 -5.43 4.80
C ASP A 165 -6.49 -4.25 3.84
N TRP A 166 -6.74 -4.47 2.55
CA TRP A 166 -6.71 -3.41 1.54
C TRP A 166 -7.70 -2.29 1.85
N PHE A 167 -8.98 -2.62 2.14
CA PHE A 167 -9.99 -1.63 2.52
C PHE A 167 -9.62 -0.85 3.79
N ALA A 168 -9.07 -1.54 4.81
CA ALA A 168 -8.67 -0.92 6.06
C ALA A 168 -7.56 0.13 5.85
N ARG A 169 -6.72 -0.07 4.84
CA ARG A 169 -5.57 0.79 4.52
C ARG A 169 -5.88 1.90 3.51
N LEU A 170 -7.03 1.88 2.83
CA LEU A 170 -7.43 2.94 1.90
C LEU A 170 -7.43 4.34 2.52
N GLU A 171 -7.69 4.47 3.82
CA GLU A 171 -7.70 5.77 4.48
C GLU A 171 -6.30 6.38 4.69
N ILE A 172 -5.26 5.56 4.55
CA ILE A 172 -3.87 5.99 4.66
C ILE A 172 -3.47 6.73 3.38
N CYS A 173 -4.13 6.45 2.24
CA CYS A 173 -3.93 7.15 0.98
C CYS A 173 -4.20 8.66 1.10
N ARG A 174 -3.27 9.49 0.62
CA ARG A 174 -3.40 10.95 0.68
C ARG A 174 -4.60 11.45 -0.13
N ASP A 175 -4.97 10.77 -1.21
CA ASP A 175 -6.20 11.03 -1.97
C ASP A 175 -7.47 10.81 -1.15
N PHE A 176 -7.47 9.86 -0.20
CA PHE A 176 -8.58 9.69 0.72
C PHE A 176 -8.70 10.89 1.67
N GLU A 177 -7.58 11.48 2.10
CA GLU A 177 -7.59 12.69 2.93
C GLU A 177 -8.03 13.93 2.14
N ARG A 178 -7.50 14.12 0.92
CA ARG A 178 -7.67 15.35 0.13
C ARG A 178 -8.94 15.36 -0.73
N ASN A 179 -9.36 14.21 -1.26
CA ASN A 179 -10.53 14.06 -2.13
C ASN A 179 -11.35 12.81 -1.72
N ARG A 180 -11.72 12.74 -0.45
CA ARG A 180 -12.36 11.57 0.17
C ARG A 180 -13.55 11.03 -0.61
N GLN A 181 -14.48 11.90 -1.01
CA GLN A 181 -15.68 11.49 -1.73
C GLN A 181 -15.36 10.99 -3.14
N GLY A 182 -14.54 11.73 -3.89
CA GLY A 182 -14.14 11.35 -5.25
C GLY A 182 -13.40 10.02 -5.25
N PHE A 183 -12.44 9.86 -4.33
CA PHE A 183 -11.70 8.63 -4.13
C PHE A 183 -12.62 7.44 -3.82
N CYS A 184 -13.52 7.55 -2.82
CA CYS A 184 -14.45 6.46 -2.51
C CYS A 184 -15.39 6.12 -3.67
N LYS A 185 -15.83 7.10 -4.48
CA LYS A 185 -16.61 6.82 -5.71
C LYS A 185 -15.81 5.97 -6.71
N GLN A 186 -14.51 6.19 -6.83
CA GLN A 186 -13.66 5.36 -7.70
C GLN A 186 -13.55 3.93 -7.18
N ILE A 187 -13.36 3.75 -5.87
CA ILE A 187 -13.35 2.42 -5.26
C ILE A 187 -14.67 1.68 -5.52
N VAL A 188 -15.82 2.36 -5.39
CA VAL A 188 -17.13 1.76 -5.72
C VAL A 188 -17.21 1.35 -7.19
N ARG A 189 -16.67 2.14 -8.13
CA ARG A 189 -16.63 1.76 -9.56
C ARG A 189 -15.82 0.49 -9.79
N PHE A 190 -14.70 0.33 -9.10
CA PHE A 190 -13.89 -0.89 -9.20
C PHE A 190 -14.64 -2.10 -8.67
N LEU A 191 -15.33 -1.96 -7.53
CA LEU A 191 -16.14 -3.04 -6.98
C LEU A 191 -17.29 -3.43 -7.91
N ASN A 192 -17.96 -2.45 -8.51
CA ASN A 192 -19.01 -2.71 -9.48
C ASN A 192 -18.48 -3.45 -10.71
N GLN A 193 -17.33 -3.02 -11.25
CA GLN A 193 -16.71 -3.71 -12.39
C GLN A 193 -16.27 -5.13 -12.00
N ALA A 194 -15.72 -5.33 -10.81
CA ALA A 194 -15.34 -6.67 -10.33
C ALA A 194 -16.56 -7.57 -10.11
N ASP A 195 -17.71 -7.02 -9.76
CA ASP A 195 -18.96 -7.78 -9.71
C ASP A 195 -19.44 -8.20 -11.10
N ASP A 196 -19.39 -7.27 -12.07
CA ASP A 196 -19.94 -7.44 -13.42
C ASP A 196 -19.04 -8.25 -14.38
N ASP A 197 -17.72 -8.21 -14.19
CA ASP A 197 -16.73 -8.82 -15.10
C ASP A 197 -15.78 -9.78 -14.34
N PRO A 198 -15.90 -11.10 -14.55
CA PRO A 198 -15.03 -12.10 -13.92
C PRO A 198 -13.54 -11.96 -14.28
N ASN A 199 -13.20 -11.47 -15.47
CA ASN A 199 -11.80 -11.27 -15.87
C ASN A 199 -11.20 -10.11 -15.09
N PHE A 200 -11.90 -8.97 -15.06
CA PHE A 200 -11.49 -7.84 -14.23
C PHE A 200 -11.45 -8.21 -12.75
N ARG A 201 -12.41 -9.00 -12.24
CA ARG A 201 -12.41 -9.50 -10.86
C ARG A 201 -11.12 -10.23 -10.51
N LYS A 202 -10.67 -11.12 -11.39
CA LYS A 202 -9.43 -11.90 -11.18
C LYS A 202 -8.21 -10.97 -11.11
N GLU A 203 -8.13 -9.99 -12.00
CA GLU A 203 -7.03 -9.01 -11.99
C GLU A 203 -7.08 -8.11 -10.74
N PHE A 204 -8.26 -7.61 -10.40
CA PHE A 204 -8.50 -6.81 -9.20
C PHE A 204 -8.03 -7.54 -7.93
N LEU A 205 -8.47 -8.80 -7.75
CA LEU A 205 -8.09 -9.59 -6.59
C LEU A 205 -6.60 -9.92 -6.57
N GLY A 206 -5.99 -10.18 -7.73
CA GLY A 206 -4.54 -10.41 -7.83
C GLY A 206 -3.73 -9.19 -7.40
N VAL A 207 -4.16 -7.98 -7.79
CA VAL A 207 -3.52 -6.73 -7.37
C VAL A 207 -3.75 -6.46 -5.87
N VAL A 208 -4.96 -6.71 -5.36
CA VAL A 208 -5.30 -6.54 -3.94
C VAL A 208 -4.47 -7.47 -3.06
N ASP A 209 -4.29 -8.74 -3.46
CA ASP A 209 -3.50 -9.72 -2.70
C ASP A 209 -2.05 -9.26 -2.54
N GLY A 210 -1.39 -8.83 -3.63
CA GLY A 210 -0.02 -8.33 -3.59
C GLY A 210 0.16 -7.03 -2.78
N ALA A 211 -0.90 -6.22 -2.68
CA ALA A 211 -0.89 -4.97 -1.90
C ALA A 211 -1.10 -5.21 -0.39
N ALA A 212 -1.90 -6.22 -0.02
CA ALA A 212 -2.20 -6.55 1.37
C ALA A 212 -0.94 -7.02 2.15
N GLU A 213 0.02 -7.64 1.46
CA GLU A 213 1.24 -8.19 2.05
C GLU A 213 2.27 -7.13 2.51
N SER A 214 2.03 -5.82 2.36
CA SER A 214 3.07 -4.77 2.58
C SER A 214 2.54 -3.36 2.94
N CYS A 215 3.47 -2.42 3.23
CA CYS A 215 3.22 -1.06 3.75
C CYS A 215 2.19 -0.22 2.96
N GLY A 216 1.63 0.83 3.59
CA GLY A 216 0.51 1.64 3.10
C GLY A 216 0.66 2.23 1.68
N ASP A 217 1.87 2.52 1.21
CA ASP A 217 2.09 3.01 -0.15
C ASP A 217 1.82 1.96 -1.24
N ARG A 218 1.88 0.66 -0.93
CA ARG A 218 1.49 -0.38 -1.89
C ARG A 218 0.00 -0.33 -2.19
N VAL A 219 -0.81 0.21 -1.28
CA VAL A 219 -2.23 0.43 -1.52
C VAL A 219 -2.44 1.53 -2.55
N ALA A 220 -1.71 2.65 -2.46
CA ALA A 220 -1.78 3.69 -3.49
C ALA A 220 -1.31 3.16 -4.87
N LEU A 221 -0.24 2.35 -4.91
CA LEU A 221 0.25 1.76 -6.16
C LEU A 221 -0.78 0.76 -6.73
N SER A 222 -1.39 -0.05 -5.88
CA SER A 222 -2.45 -0.97 -6.28
C SER A 222 -3.65 -0.25 -6.91
N ILE A 223 -3.99 0.95 -6.43
CA ILE A 223 -5.08 1.76 -6.98
C ILE A 223 -4.72 2.30 -8.37
N ILE A 224 -3.44 2.64 -8.60
CA ILE A 224 -2.96 3.00 -9.94
C ILE A 224 -3.16 1.82 -10.89
N HIS A 225 -2.68 0.62 -10.52
CA HIS A 225 -2.83 -0.58 -11.35
C HIS A 225 -4.30 -0.95 -11.60
N ILE A 226 -5.12 -1.00 -10.55
CA ILE A 226 -6.55 -1.28 -10.68
C ILE A 226 -7.23 -0.22 -11.57
N GLY A 227 -6.87 1.04 -11.43
CA GLY A 227 -7.39 2.13 -12.25
C GLY A 227 -7.01 2.01 -13.73
N ILE A 228 -5.78 1.58 -14.04
CA ILE A 228 -5.34 1.29 -15.41
C ILE A 228 -6.14 0.12 -15.99
N ARG A 229 -6.25 -0.99 -15.25
CA ARG A 229 -7.04 -2.16 -15.70
C ARG A 229 -8.51 -1.78 -15.89
N TRP A 230 -9.08 -0.99 -15.00
CA TRP A 230 -10.47 -0.55 -15.09
C TRP A 230 -10.67 0.33 -16.33
N LYS A 231 -9.78 1.29 -16.61
CA LYS A 231 -9.85 2.10 -17.83
C LYS A 231 -9.70 1.26 -19.09
N LEU A 232 -8.87 0.21 -19.06
CA LEU A 232 -8.68 -0.70 -20.19
C LEU A 232 -9.97 -1.45 -20.54
N THR A 233 -10.85 -1.76 -19.57
CA THR A 233 -12.17 -2.36 -19.85
C THR A 233 -13.16 -1.38 -20.49
N GLN A 234 -12.88 -0.07 -20.45
CA GLN A 234 -13.72 0.97 -21.05
C GLN A 234 -13.30 1.33 -22.49
N ILE A 235 -12.19 0.80 -22.97
CA ILE A 235 -11.67 1.06 -24.31
C ILE A 235 -12.24 0.02 -25.27
N ASP A 236 -12.65 0.47 -26.45
CA ASP A 236 -13.01 -0.43 -27.55
C ASP A 236 -11.74 -1.08 -28.10
N HIS A 237 -11.57 -2.39 -27.87
CA HIS A 237 -10.38 -3.12 -28.32
C HIS A 237 -10.34 -3.30 -29.84
N SER A 238 -11.42 -3.00 -30.56
CA SER A 238 -11.41 -2.97 -32.03
C SER A 238 -10.77 -1.70 -32.61
N ASP A 239 -10.75 -0.61 -31.84
CA ASP A 239 -10.02 0.63 -32.16
C ASP A 239 -8.56 0.50 -31.75
N LEU A 240 -7.76 -0.14 -32.62
CA LEU A 240 -6.35 -0.40 -32.37
C LEU A 240 -5.53 0.87 -32.09
N PRO A 241 -5.67 1.99 -32.83
CA PRO A 241 -4.99 3.24 -32.46
C PRO A 241 -5.29 3.73 -31.05
N ALA A 242 -6.56 3.71 -30.62
CA ALA A 242 -6.94 4.13 -29.27
C ALA A 242 -6.41 3.18 -28.20
N LEU A 243 -6.48 1.87 -28.45
CA LEU A 243 -5.92 0.84 -27.57
C LEU A 243 -4.41 0.99 -27.42
N ALA A 244 -3.67 1.17 -28.52
CA ALA A 244 -2.23 1.34 -28.48
C ALA A 244 -1.82 2.61 -27.73
N GLU A 245 -2.51 3.74 -27.95
CA GLU A 245 -2.18 4.96 -27.22
C GLU A 245 -2.44 4.82 -25.71
N PHE A 246 -3.50 4.10 -25.32
CA PHE A 246 -3.72 3.78 -23.92
C PHE A 246 -2.65 2.84 -23.36
N LEU A 247 -2.29 1.76 -24.07
CA LEU A 247 -1.25 0.83 -23.62
C LEU A 247 0.11 1.54 -23.49
N LYS A 248 0.43 2.47 -24.40
CA LYS A 248 1.63 3.32 -24.36
C LYS A 248 1.74 4.11 -23.06
N LYS A 249 0.67 4.81 -22.68
CA LYS A 249 0.68 5.75 -21.55
C LYS A 249 0.27 5.11 -20.23
N GLY A 250 -0.62 4.14 -20.28
CA GLY A 250 -1.23 3.50 -19.11
C GLY A 250 -0.50 2.27 -18.64
N VAL A 251 0.12 1.49 -19.53
CA VAL A 251 0.83 0.25 -19.16
C VAL A 251 2.33 0.44 -19.32
N TYR A 252 2.79 0.72 -20.55
CA TYR A 252 4.22 0.76 -20.85
C TYR A 252 4.96 1.87 -20.08
N ALA A 253 4.43 3.09 -20.11
CA ALA A 253 5.03 4.20 -19.37
C ALA A 253 5.06 3.94 -17.85
N ILE A 254 4.02 3.34 -17.29
CA ILE A 254 3.97 3.02 -15.85
C ILE A 254 5.01 1.96 -15.50
N ASP A 255 5.09 0.88 -16.28
CA ASP A 255 6.10 -0.18 -16.10
C ASP A 255 7.54 0.37 -16.19
N LEU A 256 7.79 1.32 -17.09
CA LEU A 256 9.09 1.99 -17.19
C LEU A 256 9.40 2.85 -15.96
N LEU A 257 8.43 3.63 -15.49
CA LEU A 257 8.60 4.45 -14.29
C LEU A 257 8.84 3.59 -13.05
N GLU A 258 8.19 2.43 -12.94
CA GLU A 258 8.47 1.48 -11.89
C GLU A 258 9.88 0.90 -11.99
N LYS A 259 10.33 0.53 -13.19
CA LYS A 259 11.71 0.05 -13.43
C LYS A 259 12.74 1.12 -13.03
N ILE A 260 12.50 2.38 -13.39
CA ILE A 260 13.35 3.51 -13.02
C ILE A 260 13.35 3.71 -11.49
N ALA A 261 12.18 3.61 -10.85
CA ALA A 261 12.09 3.66 -9.39
C ALA A 261 12.90 2.54 -8.73
N ARG A 262 12.90 1.32 -9.29
CA ARG A 262 13.74 0.20 -8.81
C ARG A 262 15.22 0.50 -8.94
N GLN A 263 15.63 1.15 -10.02
CA GLN A 263 17.05 1.42 -10.29
C GLN A 263 17.58 2.57 -9.43
N ASN A 264 16.71 3.52 -9.08
CA ASN A 264 17.07 4.72 -8.34
C ASN A 264 16.80 4.61 -6.83
N HIS A 265 16.43 3.44 -6.29
CA HIS A 265 16.33 3.29 -4.84
C HIS A 265 17.73 3.24 -4.21
N GLY A 266 17.96 4.08 -3.20
CA GLY A 266 19.10 3.90 -2.30
C GLY A 266 18.87 2.73 -1.35
N ALA A 267 19.93 2.23 -0.71
CA ALA A 267 19.87 1.12 0.25
C ALA A 267 19.02 1.40 1.51
N GLU A 268 18.59 2.64 1.74
CA GLU A 268 17.97 3.10 2.99
C GLU A 268 16.55 3.69 2.85
N GLY A 269 15.96 3.69 1.64
CA GLY A 269 14.61 4.23 1.41
C GLY A 269 13.53 3.15 1.31
N ASP A 270 12.31 3.44 1.77
CA ASP A 270 11.14 2.57 1.52
C ASP A 270 10.89 2.54 0.01
N GLU A 271 11.23 1.42 -0.62
CA GLU A 271 11.20 1.17 -2.07
C GLU A 271 9.97 1.81 -2.73
N ILE A 272 8.80 1.62 -2.10
CA ILE A 272 7.44 1.96 -2.53
C ILE A 272 7.21 3.47 -2.64
N GLU A 273 7.77 4.28 -1.75
CA GLU A 273 7.61 5.75 -1.80
C GLU A 273 8.20 6.31 -3.10
N ASN A 274 9.31 5.74 -3.57
CA ASN A 274 9.90 6.10 -4.85
C ASN A 274 9.05 5.60 -6.04
N TYR A 275 8.39 4.44 -5.96
CA TYR A 275 7.52 3.96 -7.05
C TYR A 275 6.32 4.87 -7.28
N LEU A 276 5.74 5.46 -6.24
CA LEU A 276 4.61 6.38 -6.38
C LEU A 276 5.04 7.77 -6.86
N ALA A 277 6.26 8.17 -6.53
CA ALA A 277 6.75 9.51 -6.82
C ALA A 277 6.77 9.80 -8.32
N TYR A 278 7.30 8.88 -9.12
CA TYR A 278 7.46 9.09 -10.55
C TYR A 278 6.11 9.21 -11.28
N PRO A 279 5.14 8.27 -11.16
CA PRO A 279 3.86 8.40 -11.82
C PRO A 279 3.07 9.65 -11.40
N VAL A 280 3.09 10.01 -10.10
CA VAL A 280 2.36 11.18 -9.62
C VAL A 280 2.99 12.47 -10.13
N LYS A 281 4.32 12.64 -10.00
CA LYS A 281 5.02 13.86 -10.45
C LYS A 281 5.03 14.01 -11.98
N LEU A 282 5.03 12.91 -12.73
CA LEU A 282 5.05 12.92 -14.20
C LEU A 282 3.68 12.79 -14.84
N LYS A 283 2.60 12.71 -14.06
CA LYS A 283 1.22 12.56 -14.55
C LYS A 283 0.88 13.54 -15.67
N GLU A 284 1.06 14.83 -15.42
CA GLU A 284 0.75 15.88 -16.40
C GLU A 284 1.76 15.91 -17.57
N ARG A 285 3.05 15.76 -17.25
CA ARG A 285 4.14 15.83 -18.24
C ARG A 285 4.08 14.71 -19.26
N LEU A 286 3.71 13.50 -18.84
CA LEU A 286 3.60 12.32 -19.70
C LEU A 286 2.16 12.02 -20.13
N LYS A 287 1.17 12.77 -19.60
CA LYS A 287 -0.28 12.54 -19.78
C LYS A 287 -0.71 11.14 -19.33
N LEU A 288 -0.23 10.71 -18.17
CA LEU A 288 -0.49 9.37 -17.65
C LEU A 288 -1.98 9.23 -17.27
N PRO A 289 -2.66 8.14 -17.67
CA PRO A 289 -4.06 7.92 -17.36
C PRO A 289 -4.25 7.39 -15.93
N ILE A 290 -3.47 7.85 -14.95
CA ILE A 290 -3.60 7.44 -13.56
C ILE A 290 -4.69 8.25 -12.84
N ILE A 291 -5.29 7.64 -11.83
CA ILE A 291 -6.42 8.20 -11.10
C ILE A 291 -6.07 8.85 -9.76
N ILE A 292 -4.83 8.64 -9.30
CA ILE A 292 -4.26 9.21 -8.08
C ILE A 292 -3.65 10.57 -8.41
N ASP A 293 -3.83 11.53 -7.50
CA ASP A 293 -3.28 12.88 -7.60
C ASP A 293 -2.21 13.16 -6.52
N PHE A 294 -2.18 12.39 -5.43
CA PHE A 294 -1.32 12.69 -4.28
C PHE A 294 -0.54 11.46 -3.79
N MET A 295 0.70 11.72 -3.35
CA MET A 295 1.55 10.73 -2.66
C MET A 295 1.60 11.07 -1.16
N ILE A 296 1.58 10.07 -0.27
CA ILE A 296 1.51 10.28 1.20
C ILE A 296 2.83 10.78 1.79
N TYR A 297 3.96 10.34 1.27
CA TYR A 297 5.30 10.68 1.79
C TYR A 297 6.10 11.49 0.78
N GLY A 298 7.21 12.07 1.21
CA GLY A 298 8.14 12.76 0.30
C GLY A 298 9.12 11.73 -0.24
N SER A 299 9.31 11.69 -1.56
CA SER A 299 10.27 10.79 -2.19
C SER A 299 11.67 11.36 -2.16
N ASP A 300 12.69 10.50 -2.08
CA ASP A 300 14.08 10.90 -2.31
C ASP A 300 14.38 11.25 -3.77
N ALA A 301 13.44 10.98 -4.69
CA ALA A 301 13.54 11.37 -6.09
C ALA A 301 13.69 12.90 -6.25
N THR A 302 14.91 13.31 -6.59
CA THR A 302 15.27 14.71 -6.89
C THR A 302 14.61 15.18 -8.18
N GLU A 303 14.49 16.50 -8.39
CA GLU A 303 13.94 17.05 -9.63
C GLU A 303 14.74 16.57 -10.86
N SER A 304 16.08 16.45 -10.72
CA SER A 304 16.93 15.88 -11.77
C SER A 304 16.52 14.44 -12.11
N ASN A 305 16.25 13.60 -11.11
CA ASN A 305 15.80 12.23 -11.36
C ASN A 305 14.43 12.18 -12.06
N ILE A 306 13.53 13.11 -11.72
CA ILE A 306 12.21 13.22 -12.35
C ILE A 306 12.35 13.67 -13.81
N ASP A 307 13.23 14.61 -14.10
CA ASP A 307 13.53 15.07 -15.47
C ASP A 307 14.15 13.97 -16.32
N ASP A 308 15.15 13.26 -15.78
CA ASP A 308 15.81 12.15 -16.46
C ASP A 308 14.82 10.99 -16.72
N ALA A 309 13.95 10.69 -15.76
CA ALA A 309 12.89 9.70 -15.93
C ALA A 309 11.89 10.13 -17.00
N CYS A 310 11.47 11.40 -17.00
CA CYS A 310 10.58 11.95 -18.02
C CYS A 310 11.17 11.80 -19.42
N LYS A 311 12.46 12.13 -19.57
CA LYS A 311 13.17 12.01 -20.85
C LYS A 311 13.26 10.55 -21.27
N THR A 312 13.72 9.67 -20.38
CA THR A 312 13.88 8.24 -20.65
C THR A 312 12.57 7.59 -21.10
N VAL A 313 11.45 7.89 -20.40
CA VAL A 313 10.15 7.35 -20.79
C VAL A 313 9.68 7.95 -22.11
N ASN A 314 9.83 9.26 -22.34
CA ASN A 314 9.48 9.87 -23.63
C ASN A 314 10.28 9.26 -24.79
N ASP A 315 11.57 9.05 -24.62
CA ASP A 315 12.42 8.45 -25.65
C ASP A 315 11.97 7.01 -25.96
N ALA A 316 11.60 6.23 -24.94
CA ALA A 316 11.15 4.84 -25.11
C ALA A 316 9.75 4.73 -25.74
N ILE A 317 8.78 5.56 -25.34
CA ILE A 317 7.40 5.50 -25.85
C ILE A 317 7.26 6.10 -27.26
N ASN A 318 8.19 6.98 -27.65
CA ASN A 318 8.22 7.59 -28.99
C ASN A 318 9.12 6.84 -29.97
N ASN A 319 9.92 5.88 -29.49
CA ASN A 319 10.67 4.97 -30.35
C ASN A 319 9.73 3.84 -30.83
N PRO A 320 9.43 3.77 -32.15
CA PRO A 320 8.49 2.78 -32.68
C PRO A 320 8.95 1.33 -32.46
N ASP A 321 10.26 1.06 -32.55
CA ASP A 321 10.77 -0.31 -32.44
C ASP A 321 10.59 -0.85 -31.02
N THR A 322 10.92 -0.05 -30.00
CA THR A 322 10.74 -0.45 -28.60
C THR A 322 9.27 -0.54 -28.22
N PHE A 323 8.44 0.39 -28.70
CA PHE A 323 7.02 0.38 -28.41
C PHE A 323 6.29 -0.77 -29.10
N HIS A 324 6.58 -1.06 -30.38
CA HIS A 324 5.99 -2.21 -31.07
C HIS A 324 6.45 -3.54 -30.45
N ALA A 325 7.72 -3.64 -30.03
CA ALA A 325 8.21 -4.80 -29.30
C ALA A 325 7.48 -5.01 -27.95
N PHE A 326 7.12 -3.93 -27.25
CA PHE A 326 6.27 -4.01 -26.07
C PHE A 326 4.85 -4.49 -26.42
N LEU A 327 4.25 -3.94 -27.48
CA LEU A 327 2.86 -4.26 -27.84
C LEU A 327 2.66 -5.74 -28.17
N ILE A 328 3.57 -6.36 -28.92
CA ILE A 328 3.46 -7.80 -29.25
C ILE A 328 3.68 -8.74 -28.05
N GLU A 329 4.15 -8.22 -26.92
CA GLU A 329 4.26 -8.94 -25.66
C GLU A 329 3.02 -8.72 -24.77
N ASP A 330 2.23 -7.67 -25.03
CA ASP A 330 0.99 -7.40 -24.33
C ASP A 330 -0.15 -8.29 -24.86
N ARG A 331 -0.77 -9.05 -23.95
CA ARG A 331 -1.84 -10.00 -24.30
C ARG A 331 -3.09 -9.32 -24.85
N THR A 332 -3.40 -8.12 -24.37
CA THR A 332 -4.60 -7.37 -24.80
C THR A 332 -4.42 -6.92 -26.24
N TRP A 333 -3.24 -6.40 -26.57
CA TRP A 333 -2.89 -6.03 -27.94
C TRP A 333 -2.91 -7.22 -28.88
N VAL A 334 -2.26 -8.33 -28.50
CA VAL A 334 -2.24 -9.55 -29.34
C VAL A 334 -3.65 -10.07 -29.57
N ALA A 335 -4.49 -10.17 -28.54
CA ALA A 335 -5.88 -10.61 -28.70
C ALA A 335 -6.70 -9.69 -29.64
N ALA A 336 -6.47 -8.37 -29.57
CA ALA A 336 -7.10 -7.40 -30.46
C ALA A 336 -6.62 -7.55 -31.92
N LEU A 337 -5.31 -7.79 -32.12
CA LEU A 337 -4.75 -8.11 -33.43
C LEU A 337 -5.32 -9.40 -34.01
N GLU A 338 -5.43 -10.46 -33.19
CA GLU A 338 -6.00 -11.74 -33.59
C GLU A 338 -7.47 -11.62 -34.02
N ALA A 339 -8.24 -10.78 -33.33
CA ALA A 339 -9.61 -10.48 -33.71
C ALA A 339 -9.70 -9.74 -35.05
N LYS A 340 -8.80 -8.80 -35.33
CA LYS A 340 -8.83 -7.96 -36.54
C LYS A 340 -8.20 -8.62 -37.78
N TYR A 341 -7.07 -9.29 -37.61
CA TYR A 341 -6.26 -9.90 -38.68
C TYR A 341 -6.29 -11.42 -38.61
N LYS A 342 -7.47 -11.99 -38.38
CA LYS A 342 -7.66 -13.42 -38.12
C LYS A 342 -7.01 -14.30 -39.18
N THR A 343 -7.23 -14.01 -40.47
CA THR A 343 -6.70 -14.80 -41.58
C THR A 343 -5.17 -14.70 -41.65
N GLU A 344 -4.59 -13.51 -41.48
CA GLU A 344 -3.13 -13.37 -41.47
C GLU A 344 -2.49 -14.08 -40.28
N ILE A 345 -3.11 -14.03 -39.10
CA ILE A 345 -2.63 -14.75 -37.92
C ILE A 345 -2.69 -16.27 -38.14
N GLU A 346 -3.75 -16.79 -38.75
CA GLU A 346 -3.84 -18.21 -39.11
C GLU A 346 -2.70 -18.62 -40.05
N VAL A 347 -2.37 -17.80 -41.04
CA VAL A 347 -1.23 -18.03 -41.95
C VAL A 347 0.11 -18.03 -41.19
N ILE A 348 0.35 -17.01 -40.36
CA ILE A 348 1.58 -16.91 -39.53
C ILE A 348 1.70 -18.11 -38.59
N THR A 349 0.58 -18.57 -38.03
CA THR A 349 0.54 -19.67 -37.06
C THR A 349 0.76 -21.02 -37.73
N ASN A 350 0.14 -21.28 -38.88
CA ASN A 350 0.40 -22.49 -39.68
C ASN A 350 1.87 -22.53 -40.11
N LYS A 351 2.43 -21.40 -40.53
CA LYS A 351 3.83 -21.31 -40.91
C LYS A 351 4.77 -21.53 -39.72
N ARG A 352 4.41 -21.05 -38.53
CA ARG A 352 5.13 -21.32 -37.28
C ARG A 352 5.23 -22.82 -37.01
N TYR A 353 4.16 -23.58 -37.20
CA TYR A 353 4.18 -25.05 -37.01
C TYR A 353 5.13 -25.74 -38.00
N GLU A 354 5.08 -25.36 -39.29
CA GLU A 354 6.02 -25.88 -40.28
C GLU A 354 7.48 -25.56 -39.92
N ILE A 355 7.78 -24.35 -39.44
CA ILE A 355 9.14 -23.97 -39.03
C ILE A 355 9.56 -24.74 -37.77
N TYR A 356 8.65 -24.95 -36.84
CA TYR A 356 8.92 -25.72 -35.61
C TYR A 356 9.38 -27.14 -35.94
N GLU A 357 8.67 -27.83 -36.84
CA GLU A 357 9.02 -29.20 -37.25
C GLU A 357 10.37 -29.28 -37.99
N ASN A 358 10.72 -28.26 -38.77
CA ASN A 358 11.90 -28.28 -39.64
C ASN A 358 13.16 -27.66 -39.03
N GLN A 359 13.00 -26.63 -38.20
CA GLN A 359 14.09 -25.75 -37.73
C GLN A 359 14.11 -25.55 -36.21
N GLY A 360 13.10 -26.09 -35.50
CA GLY A 360 13.00 -26.04 -34.05
C GLY A 360 12.32 -24.79 -33.50
N GLU A 361 12.20 -24.76 -32.17
CA GLU A 361 11.35 -23.82 -31.44
C GLU A 361 11.77 -22.35 -31.58
N ALA A 362 13.08 -22.05 -31.51
CA ALA A 362 13.58 -20.68 -31.55
C ALA A 362 13.22 -19.98 -32.87
N ALA A 363 13.50 -20.64 -34.01
CA ALA A 363 13.17 -20.11 -35.34
C ALA A 363 11.65 -19.93 -35.53
N ALA A 364 10.85 -20.85 -35.00
CA ALA A 364 9.39 -20.76 -35.06
C ALA A 364 8.86 -19.56 -34.28
N ASN A 365 9.37 -19.35 -33.06
CA ASN A 365 8.99 -18.22 -32.22
C ASN A 365 9.42 -16.88 -32.83
N ASP A 366 10.61 -16.81 -33.43
CA ASP A 366 11.07 -15.62 -34.15
C ASP A 366 10.18 -15.29 -35.35
N HIS A 367 9.77 -16.29 -36.14
CA HIS A 367 8.84 -16.09 -37.24
C HIS A 367 7.50 -15.53 -36.76
N TYR A 368 6.93 -16.11 -35.71
CA TYR A 368 5.66 -15.66 -35.15
C TYR A 368 5.76 -14.23 -34.62
N ARG A 369 6.84 -13.92 -33.88
CA ARG A 369 7.11 -12.58 -33.35
C ARG A 369 7.23 -11.55 -34.47
N ASN A 370 7.95 -11.86 -35.55
CA ASN A 370 8.10 -10.98 -36.71
C ASN A 370 6.76 -10.76 -37.44
N GLY A 371 5.94 -11.80 -37.57
CA GLY A 371 4.59 -11.68 -38.12
C GLY A 371 3.71 -10.73 -37.30
N LEU A 372 3.75 -10.83 -35.97
CA LEU A 372 3.03 -9.90 -35.08
C LEU A 372 3.55 -8.47 -35.18
N LEU A 373 4.87 -8.27 -35.34
CA LEU A 373 5.45 -6.94 -35.57
C LEU A 373 4.95 -6.31 -36.86
N ASP A 374 4.88 -7.07 -37.95
CA ASP A 374 4.40 -6.57 -39.23
C ASP A 374 2.92 -6.20 -39.18
N LEU A 375 2.09 -7.01 -38.51
CA LEU A 375 0.69 -6.66 -38.29
C LEU A 375 0.53 -5.44 -37.38
N THR A 376 1.37 -5.30 -36.35
CA THR A 376 1.38 -4.12 -35.47
C THR A 376 1.72 -2.85 -36.26
N ARG A 377 2.75 -2.89 -37.12
CA ARG A 377 3.12 -1.78 -38.01
C ARG A 377 2.03 -1.43 -39.01
N ARG A 378 1.23 -2.41 -39.46
CA ARG A 378 0.07 -2.16 -40.33
C ARG A 378 -1.11 -1.56 -39.56
N ALA A 379 -1.24 -1.89 -38.28
CA ALA A 379 -2.33 -1.43 -37.42
C ALA A 379 -2.13 0.01 -36.92
N LEU A 380 -0.88 0.47 -36.85
CA LEU A 380 -0.49 1.77 -36.33
C LEU A 380 0.13 2.62 -37.46
N PRO A 381 -0.49 3.76 -37.83
CA PRO A 381 -0.02 4.61 -38.92
C PRO A 381 1.25 5.39 -38.61
#